data_AF-A0AAV2DEE4-F1
#
_entry.id   AF-A0AAV2DEE4-F1
#
_cell.length_a   1.000
_cell.length_b   1.000
_cell.length_c   1.000
_cell.angle_alpha   90.00
_cell.angle_beta   90.00
_cell.angle_gamma   90.00
#
_symmetry.space_group_name_H-M   'P 1'
#
loop_
_entity.id
_entity.type
_entity.pdbx_description
1 polymer ?
#
loop_
_entity_poly.entity_id
_entity_poly.type
_entity_poly.pdbx_seq_one_letter_code
_entity_poly.pdbx_strand_id
1 'polypeptide(L)'
;MKPLGPLAMFHRAAAVSDFYVPWQTMTEYKIQSAFGPLDMRLVQVPKMLAILRKEWALLAFCIPFKLETNSKILLEKADMALRKYKMHMVIANELLTCKEEVTVVTVDGMILVYRDKS
;
A
#
# COMPACT_ATOMS: atom_id res chain seq x y z
N MET A 1 -8.15 1.82 28.02
CA MET A 1 -7.48 2.89 27.24
C MET A 1 -8.54 3.72 26.53
N LYS A 2 -8.40 5.05 26.45
CA LYS A 2 -9.32 5.91 25.69
C LYS A 2 -8.93 5.92 24.19
N PRO A 3 -9.89 5.95 23.24
CA PRO A 3 -9.59 6.05 21.82
C PRO A 3 -8.90 7.38 21.49
N LEU A 4 -7.83 7.34 20.69
CA LEU A 4 -7.09 8.54 20.25
C LEU A 4 -7.85 9.36 19.20
N GLY A 5 -8.75 8.71 18.43
CA GLY A 5 -9.61 9.40 17.47
C GLY A 5 -8.83 10.28 16.47
N PRO A 6 -9.17 11.58 16.33
CA PRO A 6 -8.47 12.51 15.45
C PRO A 6 -6.98 12.73 15.76
N LEU A 7 -6.52 12.37 16.95
CA LEU A 7 -5.12 12.47 17.34
C LEU A 7 -4.26 11.32 16.81
N ALA A 8 -4.88 10.29 16.22
CA ALA A 8 -4.18 9.14 15.65
C ALA A 8 -3.87 9.32 14.16
N MET A 9 -2.73 8.77 13.74
CA MET A 9 -2.32 8.71 12.35
C MET A 9 -1.87 7.29 11.95
N PHE A 10 -2.31 6.85 10.77
CA PHE A 10 -1.79 5.66 10.10
C PHE A 10 -0.85 6.06 8.97
N HIS A 11 0.44 5.84 9.17
CA HIS A 11 1.47 6.02 8.16
C HIS A 11 1.89 4.65 7.60
N ARG A 12 1.28 4.22 6.49
CA ARG A 12 1.37 2.83 5.98
C ARG A 12 2.38 2.71 4.83
N ALA A 13 3.65 2.59 5.21
CA ALA A 13 4.78 2.44 4.28
C ALA A 13 5.22 0.99 4.02
N ALA A 14 4.56 0.00 4.63
CA ALA A 14 4.89 -1.41 4.43
C ALA A 14 4.54 -1.87 3.00
N ALA A 15 5.47 -2.61 2.37
CA ALA A 15 5.19 -3.34 1.13
C ALA A 15 4.40 -4.62 1.46
N VAL A 16 3.07 -4.52 1.39
CA VAL A 16 2.17 -5.65 1.66
C VAL A 16 2.02 -6.50 0.40
N SER A 17 2.12 -7.82 0.53
CA SER A 17 1.92 -8.75 -0.58
C SER A 17 0.53 -8.58 -1.20
N ASP A 18 0.43 -8.51 -2.52
CA ASP A 18 -0.86 -8.49 -3.24
C ASP A 18 -1.48 -9.88 -3.40
N PHE A 19 -0.68 -10.93 -3.20
CA PHE A 19 -1.07 -12.33 -3.33
C PHE A 19 -0.55 -13.16 -2.16
N TYR A 20 -1.26 -14.24 -1.81
CA TYR A 20 -0.87 -15.18 -0.75
C TYR A 20 -1.29 -16.62 -1.09
N VAL A 21 -0.74 -17.58 -0.35
CA VAL A 21 -1.19 -18.98 -0.37
C VAL A 21 -2.20 -19.18 0.76
N PRO A 22 -3.46 -19.57 0.46
CA PRO A 22 -4.44 -19.90 1.50
C PRO A 22 -3.93 -21.01 2.41
N TRP A 23 -4.18 -20.88 3.71
CA TRP A 23 -3.77 -21.86 4.72
C TRP A 23 -4.24 -23.28 4.38
N GLN A 24 -5.47 -23.40 3.87
CA GLN A 24 -6.08 -24.66 3.48
C GLN A 24 -5.33 -25.37 2.34
N THR A 25 -4.53 -24.64 1.57
CA THR A 25 -3.74 -25.14 0.43
C THR A 25 -2.23 -25.05 0.66
N MET A 26 -1.80 -24.57 1.83
CA MET A 26 -0.39 -24.42 2.15
C MET A 26 0.20 -25.80 2.49
N THR A 27 1.30 -26.17 1.82
CA THR A 27 1.97 -27.44 2.08
C THR A 27 2.73 -27.39 3.40
N GLU A 28 2.58 -28.42 4.23
CA GLU A 28 3.31 -28.51 5.51
C GLU A 28 4.81 -28.74 5.33
N TYR A 29 5.18 -29.43 4.26
CA TYR A 29 6.56 -29.83 4.00
C TYR A 29 7.17 -29.07 2.81
N LYS A 30 8.51 -29.09 2.75
CA LYS A 30 9.29 -28.52 1.65
C LYS A 30 8.83 -29.10 0.32
N ILE A 31 8.52 -28.22 -0.64
CA ILE A 31 8.23 -28.57 -2.03
C ILE A 31 9.49 -29.18 -2.67
N GLN A 32 9.34 -30.34 -3.32
CA GLN A 32 10.45 -31.11 -3.87
C GLN A 32 10.71 -30.79 -5.35
N SER A 33 11.98 -30.76 -5.76
CA SER A 33 12.41 -30.34 -7.11
C SER A 33 12.46 -31.48 -8.15
N ALA A 34 12.13 -32.72 -7.78
CA ALA A 34 12.32 -33.89 -8.63
C ALA A 34 11.23 -34.08 -9.71
N PHE A 35 10.10 -33.38 -9.60
CA PHE A 35 8.89 -33.66 -10.38
C PHE A 35 8.66 -32.69 -11.55
N GLY A 36 9.71 -32.00 -12.00
CA GLY A 36 9.63 -31.04 -13.11
C GLY A 36 9.44 -29.58 -12.64
N PRO A 37 8.90 -28.71 -13.50
CA PRO A 37 8.76 -27.28 -13.21
C PRO A 37 7.82 -27.00 -12.03
N LEU A 38 8.08 -25.92 -11.30
CA LEU A 38 7.27 -25.50 -10.16
C LEU A 38 6.11 -24.61 -10.61
N ASP A 39 4.89 -25.10 -10.41
CA ASP A 39 3.67 -24.31 -10.58
C ASP A 39 3.19 -23.75 -9.22
N MET A 40 3.25 -22.43 -9.05
CA MET A 40 2.70 -21.75 -7.86
C MET A 40 1.36 -21.09 -8.16
N ARG A 41 0.33 -21.46 -7.40
CA ARG A 41 -0.99 -20.80 -7.44
C ARG A 41 -1.16 -19.93 -6.21
N LEU A 42 -1.33 -18.63 -6.43
CA LEU A 42 -1.58 -17.65 -5.38
C LEU A 42 -2.95 -17.03 -5.57
N VAL A 43 -3.56 -16.60 -4.47
CA VAL A 43 -4.83 -15.87 -4.50
C VAL A 43 -4.62 -14.42 -4.08
N GLN A 44 -5.47 -13.52 -4.56
CA GLN A 44 -5.39 -12.09 -4.21
C GLN A 44 -5.68 -11.85 -2.72
N VAL A 45 -4.92 -10.95 -2.11
CA VAL A 45 -5.23 -10.51 -0.74
C VAL A 45 -6.50 -9.65 -0.71
N PRO A 46 -7.33 -9.77 0.34
CA PRO A 46 -8.45 -8.86 0.56
C PRO A 46 -8.00 -7.40 0.64
N LYS A 47 -8.77 -6.46 0.08
CA LYS A 47 -8.41 -5.03 0.04
C LYS A 47 -8.75 -4.35 1.38
N MET A 48 -7.80 -4.41 2.31
CA MET A 48 -7.99 -3.96 3.71
C MET A 48 -8.04 -2.44 3.92
N LEU A 49 -7.64 -1.63 2.93
CA LEU A 49 -7.63 -0.17 3.04
C LEU A 49 -9.04 0.42 3.27
N ALA A 50 -10.06 -0.16 2.64
CA ALA A 50 -11.45 0.27 2.82
C ALA A 50 -11.94 0.04 4.25
N ILE A 51 -11.63 -1.12 4.82
CA ILE A 51 -12.03 -1.53 6.16
C ILE A 51 -11.35 -0.63 7.21
N LEU A 52 -10.04 -0.35 7.03
CA LEU A 52 -9.32 0.59 7.91
C LEU A 52 -10.07 1.92 8.02
N ARG A 53 -10.45 2.50 6.88
CA ARG A 53 -11.05 3.84 6.86
C ARG A 53 -12.48 3.85 7.37
N LYS A 54 -13.27 2.81 7.08
CA LYS A 54 -14.72 2.80 7.35
C LYS A 54 -15.09 2.20 8.70
N GLU A 55 -14.32 1.24 9.19
CA GLU A 55 -14.71 0.43 10.36
C GLU A 55 -13.71 0.54 11.49
N TRP A 56 -12.41 0.39 11.22
CA TRP A 56 -11.41 0.30 12.29
C TRP A 56 -10.96 1.66 12.82
N ALA A 57 -10.83 2.67 11.95
CA ALA A 57 -10.21 3.95 12.29
C ALA A 57 -10.84 5.13 11.55
N LEU A 58 -12.15 5.32 11.74
CA LEU A 58 -12.93 6.36 11.05
C LEU A 58 -12.45 7.79 11.29
N LEU A 59 -11.88 8.09 12.46
CA LEU A 59 -11.44 9.45 12.81
C LEU A 59 -9.94 9.67 12.63
N ALA A 60 -9.15 8.61 12.41
CA ALA A 60 -7.70 8.73 12.30
C ALA A 60 -7.30 9.29 10.94
N PHE A 61 -6.23 10.09 10.91
CA PHE A 61 -5.61 10.53 9.67
C PHE A 61 -4.91 9.34 9.00
N CYS A 62 -5.12 9.13 7.70
CA CYS A 62 -4.72 7.90 7.01
C CYS A 62 -3.91 8.21 5.76
N ILE A 63 -2.67 7.72 5.73
CA ILE A 63 -1.65 7.98 4.71
C ILE A 63 -1.07 6.64 4.23
N PRO A 64 -1.64 6.02 3.18
CA PRO A 64 -0.99 4.93 2.48
C PRO A 64 0.13 5.41 1.53
N PHE A 65 1.03 4.48 1.23
CA PHE A 65 2.04 4.64 0.19
C PHE A 65 1.63 3.92 -1.10
N LYS A 66 2.06 4.47 -2.23
CA LYS A 66 1.92 3.88 -3.55
C LYS A 66 3.30 3.90 -4.22
N LEU A 67 3.88 2.72 -4.35
CA LEU A 67 5.13 2.48 -5.05
C LEU A 67 4.83 1.96 -6.46
N GLU A 68 5.46 2.53 -7.48
CA GLU A 68 5.48 1.99 -8.84
C GLU A 68 6.89 2.09 -9.44
N THR A 69 7.15 1.32 -10.49
CA THR A 69 8.36 1.41 -11.32
C THR A 69 8.13 2.14 -12.63
N ASN A 70 6.87 2.51 -12.92
CA ASN A 70 6.47 3.23 -14.12
C ASN A 70 5.79 4.54 -13.70
N SER A 71 6.49 5.66 -13.89
CA SER A 71 5.99 7.00 -13.57
C SER A 71 4.66 7.35 -14.25
N LYS A 72 4.38 6.79 -15.44
CA LYS A 72 3.16 7.10 -16.21
C LYS A 72 1.88 6.63 -15.51
N ILE A 73 1.95 5.59 -14.68
CA ILE A 73 0.79 5.02 -13.98
C ILE A 73 0.77 5.34 -12.49
N LEU A 74 1.85 5.90 -11.95
CA LEU A 74 2.02 6.15 -10.52
C LEU A 74 0.94 7.08 -9.97
N LEU A 75 0.79 8.26 -10.59
CA LEU A 75 -0.16 9.28 -10.12
C LEU A 75 -1.61 8.85 -10.31
N GLU A 76 -1.91 8.17 -11.42
CA GLU A 76 -3.25 7.61 -11.67
C GLU A 76 -3.63 6.58 -10.61
N LYS A 77 -2.74 5.63 -10.29
CA LYS A 77 -2.98 4.63 -9.25
C LYS A 77 -3.06 5.24 -7.84
N ALA A 78 -2.31 6.32 -7.58
CA ALA A 78 -2.37 7.04 -6.33
C ALA A 78 -3.73 7.77 -6.16
N ASP A 79 -4.18 8.52 -7.17
CA ASP A 79 -5.50 9.18 -7.17
C ASP A 79 -6.64 8.16 -7.07
N MET A 80 -6.54 7.04 -7.80
CA MET A 80 -7.51 5.95 -7.71
C MET A 80 -7.60 5.39 -6.28
N ALA A 81 -6.47 5.16 -5.61
CA ALA A 81 -6.45 4.69 -4.23
C ALA A 81 -7.02 5.74 -3.26
N LEU A 82 -6.66 7.01 -3.45
CA LEU A 82 -7.17 8.15 -2.67
C LEU A 82 -8.70 8.17 -2.69
N ARG A 83 -9.29 8.18 -3.90
CA ARG A 83 -10.75 8.28 -4.09
C ARG A 83 -11.47 7.00 -3.68
N LYS A 84 -10.98 5.84 -4.10
CA LYS A 84 -11.63 4.54 -3.82
C LYS A 84 -11.74 4.26 -2.33
N TYR A 85 -10.69 4.58 -1.58
CA TYR A 85 -10.62 4.27 -0.15
C TYR A 85 -10.88 5.48 0.76
N LYS A 86 -11.19 6.66 0.18
CA LYS A 86 -11.43 7.91 0.92
C LYS A 86 -10.28 8.24 1.89
N MET A 87 -9.06 8.11 1.40
CA MET A 87 -7.84 8.44 2.16
C MET A 87 -7.67 9.95 2.23
N HIS A 88 -6.97 10.43 3.25
CA HIS A 88 -6.70 11.85 3.38
C HIS A 88 -5.60 12.30 2.41
N MET A 89 -4.63 11.41 2.19
CA MET A 89 -3.45 11.66 1.38
C MET A 89 -2.86 10.34 0.91
N VAL A 90 -2.23 10.30 -0.25
CA VAL A 90 -1.43 9.16 -0.72
C VAL A 90 -0.01 9.65 -1.02
N ILE A 91 1.00 8.97 -0.49
CA ILE A 91 2.39 9.23 -0.85
C ILE A 91 2.74 8.36 -2.05
N ALA A 92 2.96 8.97 -3.20
CA ALA A 92 3.30 8.32 -4.44
C ALA A 92 4.80 8.43 -4.69
N ASN A 93 5.48 7.32 -4.91
CA ASN A 93 6.92 7.31 -5.13
C ASN A 93 7.32 6.29 -6.20
N GLU A 94 8.26 6.69 -7.06
CA GLU A 94 8.86 5.79 -8.05
C GLU A 94 10.04 5.04 -7.41
N LEU A 95 10.21 3.75 -7.70
CA LEU A 95 11.23 2.92 -7.05
C LEU A 95 12.64 3.50 -7.15
N LEU A 96 13.00 4.04 -8.32
CA LEU A 96 14.34 4.54 -8.59
C LEU A 96 14.65 5.84 -7.84
N THR A 97 13.63 6.66 -7.56
CA THR A 97 13.79 7.99 -6.96
C THR A 97 13.21 8.07 -5.56
N CYS A 98 12.71 6.97 -4.98
CA CYS A 98 11.98 6.95 -3.71
C CYS A 98 12.76 7.47 -2.48
N LYS A 99 14.09 7.55 -2.57
CA LYS A 99 14.96 8.14 -1.54
C LYS A 99 15.15 9.64 -1.72
N GLU A 100 14.92 10.16 -2.91
CA GLU A 100 15.23 11.53 -3.30
C GLU A 100 13.98 12.40 -3.43
N GLU A 101 12.86 11.83 -3.89
CA GLU A 101 11.61 12.56 -4.07
C GLU A 101 10.37 11.67 -3.89
N VAL A 102 9.28 12.31 -3.49
CA VAL A 102 7.94 11.73 -3.44
C VAL A 102 6.90 12.76 -3.90
N THR A 103 5.82 12.30 -4.52
CA THR A 103 4.64 13.14 -4.79
C THR A 103 3.56 12.87 -3.76
N VAL A 104 3.16 13.90 -3.04
CA VAL A 104 2.03 13.89 -2.13
C VAL A 104 0.76 14.15 -2.94
N VAL A 105 -0.17 13.21 -2.95
CA VAL A 105 -1.46 13.32 -3.66
C VAL A 105 -2.59 13.51 -2.66
N THR A 106 -3.33 14.62 -2.79
CA THR A 106 -4.53 14.94 -2.01
C THR A 106 -5.72 15.20 -2.95
N VAL A 107 -6.91 15.41 -2.37
CA VAL A 107 -8.09 15.76 -3.16
C VAL A 107 -8.00 17.17 -3.77
N ASP A 108 -7.19 18.04 -3.16
CA ASP A 108 -7.04 19.45 -3.53
C ASP A 108 -5.87 19.67 -4.51
N GLY A 109 -4.98 18.69 -4.66
CA GLY A 109 -3.87 18.78 -5.60
C GLY A 109 -2.72 17.82 -5.31
N MET A 110 -1.58 18.12 -5.93
CA MET A 110 -0.35 17.35 -5.79
C MET A 110 0.80 18.25 -5.38
N ILE A 111 1.66 17.76 -4.48
CA ILE A 111 2.83 18.48 -3.99
C ILE A 111 4.05 17.57 -4.15
N LEU A 112 5.06 18.05 -4.87
CA LEU A 112 6.33 17.34 -5.02
C LEU A 112 7.25 17.70 -3.84
N VAL A 113 7.77 16.67 -3.17
CA VAL A 113 8.63 16.80 -1.98
C VAL A 113 9.97 16.16 -2.29
N TYR A 114 11.04 16.92 -2.07
CA TYR A 114 12.42 16.47 -2.25
C TYR A 114 13.09 16.22 -0.90
N ARG A 115 14.03 15.29 -0.88
CA ARG A 115 14.94 15.07 0.26
C ARG A 115 15.80 16.32 0.47
N ASP A 116 15.97 16.71 1.73
CA ASP A 116 16.91 17.76 2.11
C ASP A 116 18.35 17.34 1.78
N LYS A 117 19.17 18.27 1.30
CA LYS A 117 20.56 18.03 0.86
C LYS A 117 21.59 18.31 1.95
N SER A 118 21.15 18.40 3.21
CA SER A 118 21.97 18.60 4.41
C SER A 118 23.05 17.54 4.59
#